data_AF-A0A958WL81-F1
#
_entry.id   AF-A0A958WL81-F1
#
_cell.length_a   1.000
_cell.length_b   1.000
_cell.length_c   1.000
_cell.angle_alpha   90.00
_cell.angle_beta   90.00
_cell.angle_gamma   90.00
#
_symmetry.space_group_name_H-M   'P 1'
#
loop_
_entity.id
_entity.type
_entity.pdbx_description
1 polymer ?
#
loop_
_entity_poly.entity_id
_entity_poly.type
_entity_poly.pdbx_seq_one_letter_code
_entity_poly.pdbx_strand_id
1 'polypeptide(L)'
;MARIKYIYNTETCQYERVTISAWDVALNLLGFLTVSLIIAIGILLVFNRYFESPKELMLRKENEELKLHYDILNKEMTDAEKMLQNLRDRDDNVYRMIFEADPIPASVRTAGTGGSNKYKDLLDKDLIQEDLIVDDFERLDRLKRQMYVQTKSYDELIDLALHKEEMLASIPAIQPIPNKELTRLASGFGMRIHPI
;
A
#
# COMPACT_ATOMS: atom_id res chain seq x y z
N MET A 1 -47.19 -57.59 24.26
CA MET A 1 -48.05 -58.38 23.36
C MET A 1 -48.53 -57.48 22.23
N ALA A 2 -48.31 -57.85 20.97
CA ALA A 2 -48.71 -57.02 19.82
C ALA A 2 -50.24 -56.97 19.68
N ARG A 3 -50.82 -55.77 19.59
CA ARG A 3 -52.27 -55.60 19.35
C ARG A 3 -52.57 -55.93 17.90
N ILE A 4 -53.22 -57.07 17.66
CA ILE A 4 -53.63 -57.50 16.32
C ILE A 4 -54.89 -56.74 15.93
N LYS A 5 -54.84 -55.98 14.82
CA LYS A 5 -55.97 -55.21 14.30
C LYS A 5 -56.74 -56.10 13.31
N TYR A 6 -58.05 -56.23 13.52
CA TYR A 6 -58.97 -56.94 12.63
C TYR A 6 -59.84 -55.92 11.89
N ILE A 7 -60.07 -56.13 10.60
CA ILE A 7 -60.97 -55.31 9.78
C ILE A 7 -62.07 -56.22 9.25
N TYR A 8 -63.31 -55.74 9.25
CA TYR A 8 -64.46 -56.47 8.71
C TYR A 8 -64.46 -56.40 7.18
N ASN A 9 -64.42 -57.56 6.52
CA ASN A 9 -64.53 -57.64 5.07
C ASN A 9 -66.02 -57.76 4.69
N THR A 10 -66.53 -56.77 3.96
CA THR A 10 -67.94 -56.68 3.57
C THR A 10 -68.36 -57.73 2.54
N GLU A 11 -67.42 -58.37 1.85
CA GLU A 11 -67.72 -59.40 0.84
C GLU A 11 -67.77 -60.81 1.43
N THR A 12 -66.91 -61.11 2.41
CA THR A 12 -66.86 -62.41 3.09
C THR A 12 -67.60 -62.44 4.43
N CYS A 13 -68.11 -61.29 4.89
CA CYS A 13 -68.80 -61.10 6.17
C CYS A 13 -68.00 -61.56 7.39
N GLN A 14 -66.67 -61.59 7.31
CA GLN A 14 -65.78 -62.08 8.35
C GLN A 14 -64.76 -61.00 8.77
N TYR A 15 -64.30 -61.11 10.02
CA TYR A 15 -63.22 -60.27 10.54
C TYR A 15 -61.87 -60.88 10.15
N GLU A 16 -61.17 -60.21 9.24
CA GLU A 16 -59.86 -60.65 8.77
C GLU A 16 -58.74 -59.90 9.50
N ARG A 17 -57.66 -60.62 9.83
CA ARG A 17 -56.46 -60.01 10.42
C ARG A 17 -55.78 -59.14 9.36
N VAL A 18 -55.40 -57.92 9.73
CA VAL A 18 -54.60 -57.08 8.85
C VAL A 18 -53.19 -57.65 8.76
N THR A 19 -52.87 -58.33 7.65
CA THR A 19 -51.50 -58.74 7.34
C THR A 19 -50.79 -57.56 6.73
N ILE A 20 -49.89 -56.94 7.49
CA ILE A 20 -49.05 -55.87 6.98
C ILE A 20 -48.08 -56.50 5.97
N SER A 21 -48.14 -56.08 4.70
CA SER A 21 -47.19 -56.56 3.69
C SER A 21 -45.81 -55.96 3.96
N ALA A 22 -44.74 -56.71 3.69
CA ALA A 22 -43.37 -56.19 3.79
C ALA A 22 -43.17 -54.95 2.89
N TRP A 23 -43.91 -54.85 1.79
CA TRP A 23 -43.93 -53.70 0.89
C TRP A 23 -44.58 -52.46 1.51
N ASP A 24 -45.68 -52.61 2.25
CA ASP A 24 -46.35 -51.48 2.92
C ASP A 24 -45.47 -50.90 4.03
N VAL A 25 -44.75 -51.76 4.74
CA VAL A 25 -43.75 -51.35 5.73
C VAL A 25 -42.58 -50.62 5.06
N ALA A 26 -42.10 -51.14 3.92
CA ALA A 26 -41.02 -50.50 3.17
C ALA A 26 -41.42 -49.12 2.62
N LEU A 27 -42.62 -48.97 2.07
CA LEU A 27 -43.13 -47.69 1.56
C LEU A 27 -43.30 -46.65 2.68
N ASN A 28 -43.84 -47.06 3.83
CA ASN A 28 -43.99 -46.16 4.98
C ASN A 28 -42.63 -45.71 5.54
N LEU A 29 -41.67 -46.63 5.60
CA LEU A 29 -40.29 -46.33 6.01
C LEU A 29 -39.60 -45.37 5.03
N LEU A 30 -39.80 -45.55 3.73
CA LEU A 30 -39.28 -44.65 2.70
C LEU A 30 -39.92 -43.25 2.82
N GLY A 31 -41.23 -43.18 3.04
CA GLY A 31 -41.93 -41.92 3.29
C GLY A 31 -41.34 -41.16 4.49
N PHE A 32 -41.12 -41.85 5.61
CA PHE A 32 -40.49 -41.25 6.78
C PHE A 32 -39.06 -40.75 6.51
N LEU A 33 -38.25 -41.51 5.77
CA LEU A 33 -36.89 -41.11 5.39
C LEU A 33 -36.87 -39.86 4.52
N THR A 34 -37.78 -39.75 3.55
CA THR A 34 -37.85 -38.56 2.68
C THR A 34 -38.21 -37.30 3.45
N VAL A 35 -39.18 -37.35 4.36
CA VAL A 35 -39.56 -36.19 5.19
C VAL A 35 -38.42 -35.79 6.12
N SER A 36 -37.75 -36.77 6.74
CA SER A 36 -36.57 -36.52 7.59
C SER A 36 -35.44 -35.84 6.81
N LEU A 37 -35.17 -36.29 5.59
CA LEU A 37 -34.15 -35.70 4.71
C LEU A 37 -34.48 -34.25 4.34
N ILE A 38 -35.74 -33.95 4.01
CA ILE A 38 -36.19 -32.59 3.67
C ILE A 38 -36.01 -31.66 4.88
N ILE A 39 -36.39 -32.11 6.07
CA ILE A 39 -36.21 -31.33 7.31
C ILE A 39 -34.73 -31.09 7.60
N ALA A 40 -33.88 -32.11 7.44
CA ALA A 40 -32.43 -31.99 7.63
C ALA A 40 -31.80 -30.98 6.66
N ILE A 41 -32.18 -31.01 5.39
CA ILE A 41 -31.72 -30.04 4.38
C ILE A 41 -32.21 -28.63 4.74
N GLY A 42 -33.47 -28.49 5.16
CA GLY A 42 -34.03 -27.21 5.59
C GLY A 42 -33.25 -26.59 6.76
N ILE A 43 -32.92 -27.39 7.77
CA ILE A 43 -32.11 -26.95 8.92
C ILE A 43 -30.71 -26.56 8.48
N LEU A 44 -30.06 -27.33 7.59
CA LEU A 44 -28.72 -27.00 7.09
C LEU A 44 -28.69 -25.69 6.28
N LEU A 45 -29.71 -25.43 5.46
CA LEU A 45 -29.81 -24.18 4.70
C LEU A 45 -30.00 -22.97 5.62
N VAL A 46 -30.84 -23.10 6.65
CA VAL A 46 -31.02 -22.05 7.66
C VAL A 46 -29.72 -21.84 8.43
N PHE A 47 -29.06 -22.92 8.86
CA PHE A 47 -27.80 -22.83 9.58
C PHE A 47 -26.71 -22.13 8.76
N ASN A 48 -26.49 -22.54 7.51
CA ASN A 48 -25.47 -21.93 6.64
C ASN A 48 -25.78 -20.47 6.27
N ARG A 49 -27.05 -20.04 6.34
CA ARG A 49 -27.42 -18.64 6.04
C ARG A 49 -27.24 -17.71 7.25
N TYR A 50 -27.42 -18.22 8.47
CA TYR A 50 -27.32 -17.42 9.69
C TYR A 50 -25.97 -17.54 10.39
N PHE A 51 -25.26 -18.66 10.24
CA PHE A 51 -23.96 -18.91 10.85
C PHE A 51 -22.87 -18.95 9.78
N GLU A 52 -22.00 -17.96 9.82
CA GLU A 52 -20.78 -17.94 9.00
C GLU A 52 -19.89 -19.14 9.37
N SER A 53 -19.27 -19.74 8.35
CA SER A 53 -18.31 -20.82 8.60
C SER A 53 -17.11 -20.27 9.39
N PRO A 54 -16.53 -21.00 10.35
CA PRO A 54 -15.32 -20.56 11.06
C PRO A 54 -14.18 -20.19 10.10
N LYS A 55 -14.13 -20.83 8.91
CA LYS A 55 -13.16 -20.51 7.86
C LYS A 55 -13.41 -19.12 7.24
N GLU A 56 -14.66 -18.76 7.00
CA GLU A 56 -15.02 -17.45 6.42
C GLU A 56 -14.69 -16.32 7.39
N LEU A 57 -14.99 -16.52 8.68
CA LEU A 57 -14.63 -15.57 9.74
C LEU A 57 -13.12 -15.36 9.83
N MET A 58 -12.33 -16.44 9.76
CA MET A 58 -10.86 -16.35 9.77
C MET A 58 -10.33 -15.59 8.55
N LEU A 59 -10.80 -15.94 7.35
CA LEU A 59 -10.41 -15.26 6.11
C LEU A 59 -10.79 -13.77 6.13
N ARG A 60 -11.94 -13.42 6.71
CA ARG A 60 -12.35 -12.03 6.84
C ARG A 60 -11.43 -11.25 7.79
N LYS A 61 -11.07 -11.84 8.93
CA LYS A 61 -10.11 -11.24 9.86
C LYS A 61 -8.74 -11.03 9.23
N GLU A 62 -8.25 -12.03 8.49
CA GLU A 62 -6.99 -11.94 7.76
C GLU A 62 -7.03 -10.80 6.72
N ASN A 63 -8.13 -10.67 5.97
CA ASN A 63 -8.30 -9.56 5.04
C ASN A 63 -8.36 -8.18 5.73
N GLU A 64 -9.01 -8.09 6.90
CA GLU A 64 -9.05 -6.85 7.69
C GLU A 64 -7.67 -6.48 8.23
N GLU A 65 -6.89 -7.47 8.69
CA GLU A 65 -5.50 -7.31 9.13
C GLU A 65 -4.58 -6.86 7.99
N LEU A 66 -4.69 -7.51 6.82
CA LEU A 66 -3.92 -7.12 5.62
C LEU A 66 -4.22 -5.69 5.18
N LYS A 67 -5.49 -5.26 5.22
CA LYS A 67 -5.88 -3.87 4.92
C LYS A 67 -5.28 -2.89 5.91
N LEU A 68 -5.28 -3.22 7.20
CA LEU A 68 -4.67 -2.37 8.21
C LEU A 68 -3.15 -2.24 8.01
N HIS A 69 -2.46 -3.33 7.69
CA HIS A 69 -1.04 -3.29 7.34
C HIS A 69 -0.76 -2.45 6.10
N TYR A 70 -1.62 -2.55 5.10
CA TYR A 70 -1.56 -1.74 3.89
C TYR A 70 -1.67 -0.25 4.20
N ASP A 71 -2.65 0.16 5.02
CA ASP A 71 -2.83 1.56 5.41
C ASP A 71 -1.62 2.11 6.20
N ILE A 72 -1.05 1.30 7.09
CA ILE A 72 0.17 1.66 7.83
C ILE A 72 1.34 1.86 6.87
N LEU A 73 1.56 0.93 5.94
CA LEU A 73 2.64 1.01 4.96
C LEU A 73 2.52 2.27 4.09
N ASN A 74 1.30 2.60 3.65
CA ASN A 74 1.02 3.81 2.87
C ASN A 74 1.31 5.09 3.65
N LYS A 75 0.99 5.10 4.94
CA LYS A 75 1.31 6.21 5.82
C LYS A 75 2.83 6.36 5.99
N GLU A 76 3.54 5.27 6.26
CA GLU A 76 5.00 5.28 6.38
C GLU A 76 5.69 5.75 5.08
N MET A 77 5.20 5.30 3.92
CA MET A 77 5.69 5.76 2.62
C MET A 77 5.52 7.28 2.46
N THR A 78 4.34 7.78 2.80
CA THR A 78 4.02 9.22 2.73
C THR A 78 4.89 10.03 3.68
N ASP A 79 5.16 9.52 4.87
CA ASP A 79 6.02 10.21 5.84
C ASP A 79 7.50 10.17 5.42
N ALA A 80 7.96 9.08 4.78
CA ALA A 80 9.29 9.01 4.18
C ALA A 80 9.46 10.01 3.03
N GLU A 81 8.45 10.18 2.17
CA GLU A 81 8.44 11.20 1.11
C GLU A 81 8.54 12.62 1.69
N LYS A 82 7.77 12.93 2.74
CA LYS A 82 7.86 14.22 3.44
C LYS A 82 9.25 14.44 4.04
N MET A 83 9.82 13.41 4.66
CA MET A 83 11.16 13.49 5.23
C MET A 83 12.21 13.76 4.14
N LEU A 84 12.11 13.09 3.00
CA LEU A 84 12.98 13.34 1.85
C LEU A 84 12.81 14.76 1.31
N GLN A 85 11.58 15.28 1.23
CA GLN A 85 11.34 16.66 0.84
C GLN A 85 11.99 17.65 1.80
N ASN A 86 11.86 17.45 3.11
CA ASN A 86 12.53 18.27 4.11
C ASN A 86 14.06 18.23 3.98
N LEU A 87 14.64 17.07 3.66
CA LEU A 87 16.08 16.93 3.41
C LEU A 87 16.51 17.71 2.16
N ARG A 88 15.72 17.67 1.09
CA ARG A 88 15.96 18.45 -0.14
C ARG A 88 15.89 19.96 0.12
N ASP A 89 14.88 20.40 0.87
CA ASP A 89 14.71 21.82 1.19
C ASP A 89 15.88 22.34 2.05
N ARG A 90 16.39 21.53 2.97
CA ARG A 90 17.59 21.85 3.77
C ARG A 90 18.86 21.84 2.94
N ASP A 91 18.98 20.89 2.01
CA ASP A 91 20.11 20.82 1.07
C ASP A 91 20.23 22.10 0.24
N ASP A 92 19.13 22.52 -0.40
CA ASP A 92 19.12 23.73 -1.23
C ASP A 92 19.28 25.02 -0.43
N ASN A 93 18.49 25.19 0.62
CA ASN A 93 18.38 26.49 1.28
C ASN A 93 19.41 26.70 2.39
N VAL A 94 20.06 25.64 2.87
CA VAL A 94 21.05 25.75 3.96
C VAL A 94 22.42 25.34 3.46
N TYR A 95 22.60 24.08 3.07
CA TYR A 95 23.95 23.57 2.79
C TYR A 95 24.53 24.16 1.52
N ARG A 96 23.79 24.12 0.41
CA ARG A 96 24.26 24.68 -0.87
C ARG A 96 24.42 26.19 -0.81
N MET A 97 23.57 26.91 -0.05
CA MET A 97 23.77 28.33 0.23
C MET A 97 25.07 28.61 1.00
N ILE A 98 25.39 27.82 2.04
CA ILE A 98 26.62 27.98 2.83
C ILE A 98 27.87 27.75 1.97
N PHE A 99 27.85 26.73 1.12
CA PHE A 99 29.00 26.38 0.29
C PHE A 99 29.05 27.12 -1.05
N GLU A 100 28.04 27.95 -1.34
CA GLU A 100 27.88 28.69 -2.60
C GLU A 100 27.83 27.76 -3.83
N ALA A 101 27.14 26.63 -3.68
CA ALA A 101 26.95 25.64 -4.72
C ALA A 101 25.58 25.78 -5.39
N ASP A 102 25.49 25.46 -6.68
CA ASP A 102 24.23 25.51 -7.41
C ASP A 102 23.25 24.41 -6.94
N PRO A 103 21.94 24.69 -6.86
CA PRO A 103 20.94 23.69 -6.49
C PRO A 103 20.78 22.63 -7.59
N ILE A 104 20.46 21.40 -7.19
CA ILE A 104 20.28 20.31 -8.15
C ILE A 104 19.00 20.54 -8.99
N PRO A 105 19.08 20.45 -10.32
CA PRO A 105 17.91 20.58 -11.20
C PRO A 105 16.82 19.55 -10.89
N ALA A 106 15.55 19.96 -10.99
CA ALA A 106 14.40 19.11 -10.70
C ALA A 106 14.31 17.85 -11.57
N SER A 107 14.82 17.91 -12.81
CA SER A 107 14.88 16.77 -13.74
C SER A 107 15.80 15.66 -13.22
N VAL A 108 16.96 16.02 -12.69
CA VAL A 108 17.93 15.09 -12.09
C VAL A 108 17.36 14.50 -10.81
N ARG A 109 16.71 15.32 -9.99
CA ARG A 109 16.10 14.87 -8.73
C ARG A 109 15.00 13.86 -8.91
N THR A 110 14.13 14.05 -9.90
CA THR A 110 13.03 13.12 -10.18
C THR A 110 13.55 11.77 -10.69
N ALA A 111 14.79 11.72 -11.17
CA ALA A 111 15.50 10.50 -11.58
C ALA A 111 14.63 9.58 -12.45
N GLY A 112 13.97 10.15 -13.45
CA GLY A 112 12.95 9.46 -14.26
C GLY A 112 13.45 8.16 -14.89
N THR A 113 12.60 7.15 -14.93
CA THR A 113 12.87 5.88 -15.62
C THR A 113 12.41 6.01 -17.06
N GLY A 114 13.29 5.76 -18.02
CA GLY A 114 12.88 5.56 -19.42
C GLY A 114 11.86 4.42 -19.48
N GLY A 115 10.86 4.52 -20.36
CA GLY A 115 9.61 3.73 -20.41
C GLY A 115 9.69 2.21 -20.56
N SER A 116 10.67 1.55 -19.93
CA SER A 116 10.67 0.11 -19.69
C SER A 116 9.61 -0.23 -18.65
N ASN A 117 8.69 -1.14 -19.00
CA ASN A 117 7.67 -1.63 -18.09
C ASN A 117 8.27 -2.67 -17.13
N LYS A 118 8.85 -2.20 -16.01
CA LYS A 118 9.57 -3.04 -15.04
C LYS A 118 8.68 -4.06 -14.31
N TYR A 119 7.38 -3.80 -14.26
CA TYR A 119 6.41 -4.57 -13.46
C TYR A 119 5.54 -5.50 -14.30
N LYS A 120 5.96 -5.80 -15.54
CA LYS A 120 5.22 -6.69 -16.44
C LYS A 120 4.94 -8.06 -15.81
N ASP A 121 5.91 -8.63 -15.09
CA ASP A 121 5.76 -9.91 -14.39
C ASP A 121 4.69 -9.90 -13.28
N LEU A 122 4.31 -8.72 -12.77
CA LEU A 122 3.22 -8.57 -11.80
C LEU A 122 1.86 -8.49 -12.49
N LEU A 123 1.80 -7.83 -13.66
CA LEU A 123 0.61 -7.76 -14.51
C LEU A 123 0.25 -9.14 -15.10
N ASP A 124 1.25 -9.97 -15.41
CA ASP A 124 1.04 -11.29 -16.00
C ASP A 124 0.44 -12.32 -15.00
N LYS A 125 0.24 -11.95 -13.72
CA LYS A 125 -0.26 -12.84 -12.64
C LYS A 125 -1.77 -12.80 -12.40
N ASP A 126 -2.53 -12.04 -13.19
CA ASP A 126 -4.00 -11.94 -13.12
C ASP A 126 -4.51 -11.65 -11.68
N LEU A 127 -3.90 -10.66 -11.05
CA LEU A 127 -4.22 -10.27 -9.67
C LEU A 127 -5.48 -9.38 -9.65
N ILE A 128 -6.35 -9.58 -8.65
CA ILE A 128 -7.60 -8.82 -8.48
C ILE A 128 -7.35 -7.30 -8.34
N GLN A 129 -6.18 -6.91 -7.84
CA GLN A 129 -5.78 -5.51 -7.60
C GLN A 129 -4.38 -5.24 -8.19
N GLU A 130 -4.19 -5.56 -9.46
CA GLU A 130 -2.90 -5.34 -10.15
C GLU A 130 -2.46 -3.87 -10.14
N ASP A 131 -3.37 -2.94 -10.46
CA ASP A 131 -3.05 -1.51 -10.59
C ASP A 131 -2.52 -0.90 -9.28
N LEU A 132 -3.13 -1.28 -8.15
CA LEU A 132 -2.76 -0.79 -6.82
C LEU A 132 -1.33 -1.22 -6.47
N ILE A 133 -1.03 -2.51 -6.70
CA ILE A 133 0.28 -3.08 -6.40
C ILE A 133 1.36 -2.43 -7.28
N VAL A 134 1.07 -2.21 -8.56
CA VAL A 134 2.00 -1.57 -9.49
C VAL A 134 2.29 -0.12 -9.08
N ASP A 135 1.27 0.67 -8.73
CA ASP A 135 1.44 2.04 -8.26
C ASP A 135 2.32 2.11 -7.00
N ASP A 136 2.10 1.22 -6.03
CA ASP A 136 2.89 1.17 -4.80
C ASP A 136 4.36 0.85 -5.08
N PHE A 137 4.62 -0.12 -5.95
CA PHE A 137 5.99 -0.45 -6.34
C PHE A 137 6.66 0.68 -7.14
N GLU A 138 5.92 1.36 -8.02
CA GLU A 138 6.42 2.52 -8.77
C GLU A 138 6.77 3.68 -7.83
N ARG A 139 5.90 3.97 -6.87
CA ARG A 139 6.11 5.00 -5.85
C ARG A 139 7.33 4.68 -4.99
N LEU A 140 7.48 3.43 -4.57
CA LEU A 140 8.63 2.94 -3.82
C LEU A 140 9.94 3.05 -4.61
N ASP A 141 9.95 2.64 -5.88
CA ASP A 141 11.14 2.76 -6.75
C ASP A 141 11.51 4.22 -7.02
N ARG A 142 10.51 5.09 -7.19
CA ARG A 142 10.72 6.53 -7.31
C ARG A 142 11.38 7.10 -6.06
N LEU A 143 10.86 6.79 -4.87
CA LEU A 143 11.42 7.24 -3.60
C LEU A 143 12.87 6.77 -3.44
N LYS A 144 13.16 5.49 -3.73
CA LYS A 144 14.54 4.94 -3.68
C LYS A 144 15.50 5.71 -4.59
N ARG A 145 15.09 6.00 -5.82
CA ARG A 145 15.92 6.75 -6.78
C ARG A 145 16.17 8.18 -6.32
N GLN A 146 15.13 8.88 -5.85
CA GLN A 146 15.28 10.24 -5.32
C GLN A 146 16.20 10.27 -4.09
N MET A 147 16.08 9.28 -3.21
CA MET A 147 16.95 9.12 -2.05
C MET A 147 18.41 8.90 -2.47
N TYR A 148 18.67 8.06 -3.48
CA TYR A 148 20.02 7.87 -4.01
C TYR A 148 20.64 9.16 -4.53
N VAL A 149 19.88 9.97 -5.29
CA VAL A 149 20.34 11.28 -5.75
C VAL A 149 20.64 12.21 -4.56
N GLN A 150 19.80 12.19 -3.53
CA GLN A 150 20.02 12.99 -2.32
C GLN A 150 21.30 12.56 -1.57
N THR A 151 21.57 11.26 -1.48
CA THR A 151 22.82 10.76 -0.89
C THR A 151 24.03 11.26 -1.67
N LYS A 152 23.98 11.20 -3.01
CA LYS A 152 25.06 11.71 -3.87
C LYS A 152 25.27 13.22 -3.72
N SER A 153 24.20 13.99 -3.53
CA SER A 153 24.26 15.42 -3.20
C SER A 153 25.06 15.67 -1.92
N TYR A 154 24.81 14.87 -0.88
CA TYR A 154 25.52 15.03 0.39
C TYR A 154 26.99 14.61 0.30
N ASP A 155 27.31 13.58 -0.49
CA ASP A 155 28.71 13.23 -0.79
C ASP A 155 29.44 14.44 -1.41
N GLU A 156 28.83 15.09 -2.41
CA GLU A 156 29.38 16.29 -3.07
C GLU A 156 29.60 17.44 -2.08
N LEU A 157 28.63 17.69 -1.19
CA LEU A 157 28.74 18.74 -0.18
C LEU A 157 29.84 18.47 0.84
N ILE A 158 30.05 17.21 1.21
CA ILE A 158 31.16 16.82 2.11
C ILE A 158 32.50 17.09 1.42
N ASP A 159 32.63 16.74 0.15
CA ASP A 159 33.84 17.01 -0.62
C ASP A 159 34.10 18.52 -0.72
N LEU A 160 33.06 19.33 -0.99
CA LEU A 160 33.15 20.79 -0.99
C LEU A 160 33.59 21.33 0.38
N ALA A 161 33.04 20.80 1.46
CA ALA A 161 33.40 21.21 2.81
C ALA A 161 34.87 20.93 3.13
N LEU A 162 35.40 19.79 2.72
CA LEU A 162 36.80 19.40 2.95
C LEU A 162 37.78 20.31 2.19
N HIS A 163 37.45 20.71 0.96
CA HIS A 163 38.35 21.51 0.12
C HIS A 163 38.11 23.03 0.22
N LYS A 164 37.05 23.48 0.92
CA LYS A 164 36.71 24.91 1.02
C LYS A 164 37.85 25.72 1.65
N GLU A 165 38.55 25.17 2.65
CA GLU A 165 39.67 25.85 3.31
C GLU A 165 40.82 26.14 2.33
N GLU A 166 41.22 25.13 1.55
CA GLU A 166 42.29 25.27 0.53
C GLU A 166 41.89 26.27 -0.57
N MET A 167 40.62 26.23 -0.98
CA MET A 167 40.07 27.18 -1.95
C MET A 167 40.10 28.62 -1.41
N LEU A 168 39.66 28.83 -0.17
CA LEU A 168 39.69 30.14 0.48
C LEU A 168 41.12 30.67 0.65
N ALA A 169 42.07 29.81 1.01
CA ALA A 169 43.49 30.17 1.10
C ALA A 169 44.09 30.59 -0.25
N SER A 170 43.51 30.12 -1.36
CA SER A 170 43.92 30.45 -2.72
C SER A 170 43.32 31.76 -3.24
N ILE A 171 42.35 32.36 -2.54
CA ILE A 171 41.78 33.67 -2.90
C ILE A 171 42.74 34.77 -2.44
N PRO A 172 43.26 35.61 -3.35
CA PRO A 172 44.15 36.70 -2.97
C PRO A 172 43.41 37.75 -2.14
N ALA A 173 43.70 37.82 -0.84
CA ALA A 173 43.12 38.80 0.07
C ALA A 173 43.86 40.16 0.06
N ILE A 174 44.58 40.48 -1.02
CA ILE A 174 45.34 41.73 -1.13
C ILE A 174 44.37 42.87 -1.43
N GLN A 175 44.29 43.83 -0.52
CA GLN A 175 43.49 45.03 -0.73
C GLN A 175 44.04 45.84 -1.92
N PRO A 176 43.19 46.27 -2.89
CA PRO A 176 43.64 46.94 -4.11
C PRO A 176 44.16 48.36 -3.89
N ILE A 177 44.11 48.86 -2.64
CA ILE A 177 44.56 50.18 -2.23
C ILE A 177 45.41 50.04 -0.96
N PRO A 178 46.59 50.71 -0.89
CA PRO A 178 47.44 50.65 0.29
C PRO A 178 46.78 51.37 1.48
N ASN A 179 46.94 50.82 2.69
CA ASN A 179 46.38 51.35 3.94
C ASN A 179 46.74 52.82 4.23
N LYS A 180 47.83 53.34 3.67
CA LYS A 180 48.25 54.74 3.82
C LYS A 180 47.37 55.72 3.02
N GLU A 181 46.70 55.25 1.98
CA GLU A 181 45.87 56.06 1.08
C GLU A 181 44.36 55.96 1.38
N LEU A 182 43.98 55.20 2.42
CA LEU A 182 42.62 55.03 2.95
C LEU A 182 42.02 56.31 3.58
N THR A 183 42.65 57.46 3.39
CA THR A 183 42.19 58.79 3.83
C THR A 183 41.41 59.54 2.76
N ARG A 184 41.42 59.07 1.51
CA ARG A 184 40.65 59.69 0.42
C ARG A 184 39.18 59.25 0.51
N LEU A 185 38.30 60.19 0.84
CA LEU A 185 36.85 60.03 0.71
C LEU A 185 36.52 59.73 -0.76
N ALA A 186 36.19 58.48 -1.08
CA ALA A 186 35.60 58.16 -2.37
C ALA A 186 34.26 58.91 -2.48
N SER A 187 34.09 59.68 -3.55
CA SER A 187 32.80 60.29 -3.89
C SER A 187 31.72 59.21 -3.83
N GLY A 188 30.62 59.50 -3.12
CA GLY A 188 29.55 58.53 -2.87
C GLY A 188 29.05 57.85 -4.15
N PHE A 189 28.69 56.57 -4.03
CA PHE A 189 28.14 55.80 -5.14
C PHE A 189 26.69 56.23 -5.41
N GLY A 190 26.33 56.48 -6.67
CA GLY A 190 24.99 56.94 -7.04
C GLY A 190 24.93 57.66 -8.38
N MET A 191 23.72 58.05 -8.79
CA MET A 191 23.47 58.81 -10.02
C MET A 191 24.18 60.16 -9.97
N ARG A 192 25.14 60.39 -10.88
CA ARG A 192 25.82 61.68 -11.02
C ARG A 192 25.04 62.56 -11.99
N ILE A 193 24.84 63.81 -11.59
CA ILE A 193 24.23 64.82 -12.45
C ILE A 193 25.29 65.25 -13.46
N HIS A 194 25.02 65.00 -14.75
CA HIS A 194 25.89 65.44 -15.84
C HIS A 194 25.82 66.96 -15.98
N PRO A 195 26.94 67.69 -16.09
CA PRO A 195 26.93 69.14 -16.18
C PRO A 195 26.75 69.60 -17.63
N ILE A 196 25.58 69.37 -18.25
CA ILE A 196 25.12 70.07 -19.46
C ILE A 196 23.60 70.22 -19.39
#